data_AF-A0A9Q2PCI8-F1
#
_entry.id   AF-A0A9Q2PCI8-F1
#
_cell.length_a   1.000
_cell.length_b   1.000
_cell.length_c   1.000
_cell.angle_alpha   90.00
_cell.angle_beta   90.00
_cell.angle_gamma   90.00
#
_symmetry.space_group_name_H-M   'P 1'
#
loop_
_entity.id
_entity.type
_entity.pdbx_description
1 polymer ?
#
loop_
_entity_poly.entity_id
_entity_poly.type
_entity_poly.pdbx_seq_one_letter_code
_entity_poly.pdbx_strand_id
1 'polypeptide(L)' 'MSKQLVVIHADGKDMFDTDAFSVNEGVLLVFTDRSLNTVVKAYNREVWAYAEFVEVT' A
#
# COMPACT_ATOMS: atom_id res chain seq x y z
N MET A 1 -3.33 18.45 -6.66
CA MET A 1 -2.52 17.73 -5.65
C MET A 1 -2.90 16.27 -5.76
N SER A 2 -2.05 15.46 -6.39
CA SER A 2 -2.27 14.00 -6.43
C SER A 2 -1.82 13.42 -5.09
N LYS A 3 -2.49 12.37 -4.60
CA LYS A 3 -2.08 11.64 -3.39
C LYS A 3 -1.50 10.30 -3.83
N GLN A 4 -0.30 9.98 -3.36
CA GLN A 4 0.32 8.68 -3.59
C GLN A 4 0.32 7.87 -2.30
N LEU A 5 0.12 6.57 -2.42
CA LEU A 5 0.31 5.62 -1.32
C LEU A 5 1.79 5.30 -1.20
N VAL A 6 2.34 5.53 -0.02
CA VAL A 6 3.69 5.13 0.36
C VAL A 6 3.58 3.97 1.32
N VAL A 7 4.31 2.89 1.04
CA VAL A 7 4.48 1.78 1.98
C VAL A 7 5.93 1.66 2.39
N ILE A 8 6.19 1.77 3.69
CA ILE A 8 7.51 1.59 4.31
C ILE A 8 7.53 0.21 4.95
N HIS A 9 8.56 -0.58 4.67
CA HIS A 9 8.72 -1.95 5.15
C HIS A 9 10.20 -2.26 5.45
N ALA A 10 10.48 -3.46 5.96
CA ALA A 10 11.83 -3.87 6.35
C ALA A 10 12.88 -3.72 5.23
N ASP A 11 12.50 -3.98 3.98
CA ASP A 11 13.40 -3.90 2.81
C ASP A 11 13.48 -2.51 2.16
N GLY A 12 12.72 -1.52 2.65
CA GLY A 12 12.76 -0.16 2.11
C GLY A 12 11.39 0.50 1.98
N LYS A 13 11.17 1.17 0.86
CA LYS A 13 9.95 1.95 0.58
C LYS A 13 9.47 1.70 -0.85
N ASP A 14 8.19 1.37 -0.97
CA ASP A 14 7.45 1.29 -2.22
C ASP A 14 6.49 2.49 -2.36
N MET A 15 6.29 2.97 -3.59
CA MET A 15 5.38 4.06 -3.93
C MET A 15 4.36 3.60 -4.96
N PHE A 16 3.10 3.89 -4.72
CA PHE A 16 1.99 3.48 -5.57
C PHE A 16 1.10 4.66 -5.94
N ASP A 17 0.72 4.69 -7.22
CA ASP A 17 -0.27 5.64 -7.74
C ASP A 17 -1.69 5.06 -7.56
N THR A 18 -2.04 4.79 -6.31
CA THR A 18 -3.34 4.23 -5.90
C THR A 18 -3.76 4.80 -4.56
N ASP A 19 -5.07 4.88 -4.34
CA ASP A 19 -5.69 5.26 -3.07
C ASP A 19 -6.29 4.06 -2.30
N ALA A 20 -5.98 2.84 -2.78
CA ALA A 20 -6.64 1.62 -2.37
C ALA A 20 -5.68 0.65 -1.68
N PHE A 21 -5.85 0.51 -0.37
CA PHE A 21 -5.23 -0.56 0.41
C PHE A 21 -6.20 -1.08 1.47
N SER A 22 -5.96 -2.30 1.94
CA SER A 22 -6.66 -2.90 3.07
C SER A 22 -5.71 -3.74 3.92
N VAL A 23 -6.12 -4.04 5.15
CA VAL A 23 -5.42 -4.99 6.02
C VAL A 23 -6.35 -6.17 6.25
N ASN A 24 -5.92 -7.36 5.81
CA ASN A 24 -6.66 -8.60 5.99
C ASN A 24 -5.79 -9.64 6.69
N GLU A 25 -6.27 -10.16 7.83
CA GLU A 25 -5.54 -11.14 8.67
C GLU A 25 -4.09 -10.74 9.00
N GLY A 26 -3.80 -9.44 9.09
CA GLY A 26 -2.46 -8.90 9.36
C GLY A 26 -1.56 -8.78 8.12
N VAL A 27 -2.09 -9.04 6.93
CA VAL A 27 -1.43 -8.77 5.64
C VAL A 27 -1.93 -7.43 5.10
N LEU A 28 -1.01 -6.53 4.77
CA LEU A 28 -1.34 -5.30 4.05
C LEU A 28 -1.44 -5.61 2.56
N LEU A 29 -2.61 -5.35 1.97
CA LEU A 29 -2.90 -5.55 0.55
C LEU A 29 -3.03 -4.19 -0.14
N VAL A 30 -2.32 -4.01 -1.25
CA VAL A 30 -2.39 -2.83 -2.12
C VAL A 30 -3.09 -3.22 -3.41
N PHE A 31 -4.04 -2.39 -3.87
CA PHE A 31 -4.87 -2.64 -5.04
C PHE A 31 -4.60 -1.61 -6.13
N THR A 32 -4.95 -1.93 -7.39
CA THR A 32 -4.91 -0.94 -8.48
C THR A 32 -5.88 0.22 -8.22
N ASP A 33 -7.07 -0.08 -7.71
CA ASP A 33 -8.08 0.88 -7.25
C ASP A 33 -9.06 0.18 -6.28
N ARG A 34 -10.01 0.91 -5.69
CA ARG A 34 -10.97 0.36 -4.71
C ARG A 34 -12.10 -0.49 -5.31
N SER A 35 -12.31 -0.45 -6.61
CA SER A 35 -13.38 -1.16 -7.32
C SER A 35 -12.92 -2.51 -7.86
N LEU A 36 -11.62 -2.67 -8.06
CA LEU A 36 -11.00 -3.88 -8.57
C LEU A 36 -10.46 -4.71 -7.40
N ASN A 37 -10.88 -5.97 -7.30
CA ASN A 37 -10.28 -6.96 -6.39
C ASN A 37 -8.90 -7.45 -6.88
N THR A 38 -8.15 -6.59 -7.57
CA THR A 38 -6.85 -6.92 -8.14
C THR A 38 -5.76 -6.38 -7.21
N VAL A 39 -5.12 -7.30 -6.49
CA VAL A 39 -3.99 -7.00 -5.61
C VAL A 39 -2.73 -6.83 -6.45
N VAL A 40 -2.05 -5.69 -6.31
CA VAL A 40 -0.76 -5.42 -6.97
C VAL A 40 0.43 -5.75 -6.06
N LYS A 41 0.23 -5.70 -4.73
CA LYS A 41 1.26 -6.01 -3.74
C LYS A 41 0.63 -6.48 -2.43
N ALA A 42 1.31 -7.39 -1.75
CA ALA A 42 0.96 -7.84 -0.40
C ALA A 42 2.20 -7.81 0.50
N TYR A 43 2.06 -7.32 1.73
CA TYR A 43 3.09 -7.33 2.76
C TYR A 43 2.65 -8.24 3.89
N ASN A 44 3.42 -9.30 4.13
CA ASN A 44 3.06 -10.37 5.06
C ASN A 44 3.30 -9.97 6.53
N ARG A 45 2.87 -10.83 7.45
CA ARG A 45 3.01 -10.63 8.91
C ARG A 45 4.43 -10.80 9.43
N GLU A 46 5.30 -11.42 8.64
CA GLU A 46 6.68 -11.72 9.06
C GLU A 46 7.55 -10.47 9.03
N VAL A 47 7.15 -9.45 8.25
CA VAL A 47 7.79 -8.14 8.22
C VAL A 47 6.83 -7.04 8.64
N TRP A 48 7.34 -6.05 9.36
CA TRP A 48 6.57 -4.85 9.66
C TRP A 48 6.37 -4.04 8.37
N ALA A 49 5.17 -3.47 8.20
CA ALA A 49 4.85 -2.56 7.12
C ALA A 49 3.97 -1.41 7.64
N TYR A 50 4.23 -0.21 7.13
CA TYR A 50 3.51 1.02 7.44
C TYR A 50 3.07 1.67 6.12
N ALA A 51 1.81 2.08 6.03
CA ALA A 51 1.25 2.67 4.83
C ALA A 51 0.65 4.06 5.13
N GLU A 52 0.98 5.04 4.30
CA GLU A 52 0.48 6.41 4.42
C GLU A 52 0.21 7.03 3.05
N PHE A 53 -0.69 8.03 3.01
CA PHE A 53 -0.89 8.86 1.82
C PHE A 53 -0.04 10.12 1.94
N VAL A 54 0.79 10.37 0.93
CA VAL A 54 1.59 11.59 0.81
C VAL A 54 1.07 12.46 -0.33
N GLU A 55 1.08 13.78 -0.13
CA GLU A 55 0.79 14.73 -1.19
C GLU A 55 2.00 14.87 -2.11
N VAL A 56 1.74 14.87 -3.41
CA VAL A 56 2.77 15.04 -4.44
C VAL A 56 2.45 16.31 -5.21
N THR A 57 3.46 17.18 -5.30
CA THR A 57 3.38 18.50 -5.95
C THR A 57 3.51 18.37 -7.47
#